data_AF-A0A0S7WJT6-F1
#
_entry.id   AF-A0A0S7WJT6-F1
#
_cell.length_a   1.000
_cell.length_b   1.000
_cell.length_c   1.000
_cell.angle_alpha   90.00
_cell.angle_beta   90.00
_cell.angle_gamma   90.00
#
_symmetry.space_group_name_H-M   'P 1'
#
loop_
_entity.id
_entity.type
_entity.pdbx_description
1 polymer ?
#
loop_
_entity_poly.entity_id
_entity_poly.type
_entity_poly.pdbx_seq_one_letter_code
_entity_poly.pdbx_strand_id
1 'polypeptide(L)'
;REAPSLTIIPKLLQKGARIRAYDPIASKEASKHLNDIIYVRDVYAAAEGVDCIVVITEWNEFRELDLRKLKSLMRQPNVVDGRNIYSPARMKALGFNYVGVGRNLSG
;
A
#
# COMPACT_ATOMS: atom_id res chain seq x y z
N ARG A 1 14.69 13.17 -6.89
CA ARG A 1 14.16 11.95 -7.55
C ARG A 1 12.65 12.01 -7.41
N GLU A 2 11.89 12.01 -8.51
CA GLU A 2 10.42 12.04 -8.44
C GLU A 2 9.91 10.75 -7.81
N ALA A 3 9.08 10.87 -6.77
CA ALA A 3 8.55 9.71 -6.06
C ALA A 3 7.37 9.11 -6.85
N PRO A 4 7.29 7.77 -7.02
CA PRO A 4 6.17 7.13 -7.73
C PRO A 4 4.78 7.47 -7.15
N SER A 5 4.73 7.80 -5.86
CA SER A 5 3.53 8.30 -5.18
C SER A 5 2.93 9.53 -5.85
N LEU A 6 3.77 10.46 -6.35
CA LEU A 6 3.35 11.69 -7.01
C LEU A 6 2.65 11.45 -8.35
N THR A 7 2.81 10.27 -8.95
CA THR A 7 2.13 9.90 -10.19
C THR A 7 0.94 8.98 -9.95
N ILE A 8 1.03 8.05 -8.99
CA ILE A 8 0.00 7.04 -8.73
C ILE A 8 -1.20 7.66 -8.02
N ILE A 9 -0.95 8.46 -6.98
CA ILE A 9 -2.01 9.02 -6.13
C ILE A 9 -2.95 9.93 -6.92
N PRO A 10 -2.49 10.89 -7.74
CA PRO A 10 -3.40 11.72 -8.52
C PRO A 10 -4.29 10.93 -9.49
N LYS A 11 -3.75 9.88 -10.12
CA LYS A 11 -4.54 9.03 -11.04
C LYS A 11 -5.63 8.24 -10.33
N LEU A 12 -5.38 7.80 -9.10
CA LEU A 12 -6.38 7.13 -8.28
C LEU A 12 -7.45 8.12 -7.79
N LEU A 13 -7.05 9.31 -7.37
CA LEU A 13 -7.99 10.39 -6.99
C LEU A 13 -8.91 10.77 -8.15
N GLN A 14 -8.36 10.92 -9.37
CA GLN A 14 -9.15 11.20 -10.59
C GLN A 14 -10.20 10.11 -10.89
N LYS A 15 -9.98 8.88 -10.42
CA LYS A 15 -10.92 7.77 -10.54
C LYS A 15 -11.92 7.68 -9.36
N GLY A 16 -11.91 8.65 -8.47
CA GLY A 16 -12.81 8.72 -7.31
C GLY A 16 -12.35 7.91 -6.09
N ALA A 17 -11.11 7.45 -6.06
CA ALA A 17 -10.59 6.72 -4.90
C ALA A 17 -10.42 7.65 -3.70
N ARG A 18 -10.67 7.12 -2.49
CA ARG A 18 -10.30 7.77 -1.23
C ARG A 18 -9.00 7.16 -0.74
N ILE A 19 -7.99 7.99 -0.50
CA ILE A 19 -6.63 7.52 -0.24
C ILE A 19 -6.22 7.85 1.18
N ARG A 20 -5.68 6.83 1.86
CA ARG A 20 -4.87 6.99 3.07
C ARG A 20 -3.43 6.69 2.73
N ALA A 21 -2.53 7.54 3.19
CA ALA A 21 -1.10 7.40 2.94
C ALA A 21 -0.30 7.44 4.24
N TYR A 22 0.71 6.58 4.31
CA TYR A 22 1.69 6.56 5.37
C TYR A 22 3.07 6.41 4.75
N ASP A 23 3.99 7.28 5.17
CA ASP A 23 5.42 7.10 4.95
C ASP A 23 6.16 7.50 6.24
N PRO A 24 7.03 6.63 6.79
CA PRO A 24 7.71 6.89 8.06
C PRO A 24 8.64 8.11 8.03
N ILE A 25 9.09 8.56 6.84
CA ILE A 25 10.05 9.66 6.69
C ILE A 25 9.46 10.82 5.91
N ALA A 26 8.75 10.52 4.83
CA ALA A 26 8.39 11.49 3.80
C ALA A 26 6.97 12.04 3.91
N SER A 27 6.16 11.64 4.91
CA SER A 27 4.76 12.09 5.02
C SER A 27 4.62 13.62 5.00
N LYS A 28 5.48 14.33 5.75
CA LYS A 28 5.48 15.81 5.83
C LYS A 28 5.90 16.48 4.51
N GLU A 29 6.80 15.86 3.76
CA GLU A 29 7.23 16.41 2.48
C GLU A 29 6.20 16.13 1.39
N ALA A 30 5.68 14.89 1.36
CA ALA A 30 4.63 14.47 0.44
C ALA A 30 3.38 15.35 0.57
N SER A 31 3.01 15.77 1.79
CA SER A 31 1.83 16.61 2.01
C SER A 31 1.92 18.01 1.41
N LYS A 32 3.11 18.45 0.96
CA LYS A 32 3.27 19.70 0.20
C LYS A 32 2.89 19.54 -1.28
N HIS A 33 2.88 18.31 -1.78
CA HIS A 33 2.67 18.00 -3.19
C HIS A 33 1.37 17.23 -3.45
N LEU A 34 0.88 16.51 -2.45
CA LEU A 34 -0.31 15.68 -2.53
C LEU A 34 -1.37 16.21 -1.56
N ASN A 35 -2.28 16.98 -2.12
CA ASN A 35 -3.49 17.42 -1.44
C ASN A 35 -4.60 16.38 -1.66
N ASP A 36 -5.67 16.44 -0.87
CA ASP A 36 -6.86 15.57 -0.99
C ASP A 36 -6.66 14.09 -0.63
N ILE A 37 -5.63 13.79 0.17
CA ILE A 37 -5.45 12.48 0.79
C ILE A 37 -5.35 12.59 2.31
N ILE A 38 -5.61 11.49 2.99
CA ILE A 38 -5.52 11.41 4.44
C ILE A 38 -4.16 10.83 4.82
N TYR A 39 -3.30 11.63 5.45
CA TYR A 39 -2.07 11.13 6.07
C TYR A 39 -2.40 10.48 7.41
N VAL A 40 -1.92 9.25 7.61
CA VAL A 40 -2.12 8.50 8.84
C VAL A 40 -0.78 8.29 9.56
N ARG A 41 -0.84 7.81 10.81
CA ARG A 41 0.33 7.77 11.70
C ARG A 41 1.13 6.48 11.62
N ASP A 42 0.54 5.41 11.08
CA ASP A 42 1.16 4.10 10.97
C ASP A 42 0.49 3.26 9.87
N VAL A 43 1.12 2.13 9.54
CA VAL A 43 0.66 1.22 8.48
C VAL A 43 -0.70 0.58 8.80
N TYR A 44 -0.99 0.31 10.07
CA TYR A 44 -2.25 -0.34 10.45
C TYR A 44 -3.43 0.62 10.29
N ALA A 45 -3.27 1.89 10.67
CA ALA A 45 -4.25 2.95 10.40
C ALA A 45 -4.49 3.16 8.89
N ALA A 46 -3.46 2.93 8.06
CA ALA A 46 -3.61 2.97 6.60
C ALA A 46 -4.47 1.80 6.07
N ALA A 47 -4.49 0.66 6.78
CA ALA A 47 -5.21 -0.55 6.39
C ALA A 47 -6.66 -0.61 6.86
N GLU A 48 -7.07 0.23 7.82
CA GLU A 48 -8.41 0.18 8.42
C GLU A 48 -9.55 0.42 7.42
N GLY A 49 -10.35 -0.62 7.15
CA GLY A 49 -11.54 -0.54 6.31
C GLY A 49 -11.27 -0.27 4.82
N VAL A 50 -10.03 -0.41 4.35
CA VAL A 50 -9.69 -0.17 2.95
C VAL A 50 -9.94 -1.40 2.08
N ASP A 51 -10.19 -1.20 0.79
CA ASP A 51 -10.34 -2.29 -0.18
C ASP A 51 -9.01 -2.81 -0.70
N CYS A 52 -7.97 -1.97 -0.67
CA CYS A 52 -6.70 -2.26 -1.31
C CYS A 52 -5.56 -1.52 -0.62
N ILE A 53 -4.43 -2.20 -0.47
CA ILE A 53 -3.15 -1.61 -0.07
C ILE A 53 -2.22 -1.60 -1.27
N VAL A 54 -1.56 -0.46 -1.51
CA VAL A 54 -0.55 -0.30 -2.56
C VAL A 54 0.80 0.02 -1.92
N VAL A 55 1.77 -0.88 -2.07
CA VAL A 55 3.15 -0.68 -1.58
C VAL A 55 3.98 -0.04 -2.70
N ILE A 56 4.45 1.17 -2.46
CA ILE A 56 5.20 1.98 -3.45
C ILE A 56 6.60 2.38 -2.98
N THR A 57 6.94 2.11 -1.72
CA THR A 57 8.26 2.29 -1.10
C THR A 57 8.66 1.05 -0.30
N GLU A 58 9.96 0.80 -0.17
CA GLU A 58 10.54 -0.44 0.36
C GLU A 58 11.07 -0.33 1.80
N TRP A 59 10.43 0.49 2.64
CA TRP A 59 10.80 0.63 4.05
C TRP A 59 10.81 -0.72 4.77
N ASN A 60 11.84 -0.97 5.60
CA ASN A 60 11.98 -2.24 6.34
C ASN A 60 10.78 -2.52 7.23
N GLU A 61 10.18 -1.48 7.82
CA GLU A 61 8.95 -1.60 8.62
C GLU A 61 7.83 -2.34 7.87
N PHE A 62 7.73 -2.16 6.55
CA PHE A 62 6.70 -2.83 5.76
C PHE A 62 7.00 -4.34 5.59
N ARG A 63 8.28 -4.75 5.60
CA ARG A 63 8.67 -6.16 5.48
C ARG A 63 8.34 -6.95 6.74
N GLU A 64 8.30 -6.28 7.89
CA GLU A 64 8.18 -6.88 9.22
C GLU A 64 6.75 -6.83 9.78
N LEU A 65 5.77 -6.41 8.98
CA LEU A 65 4.38 -6.31 9.43
C LEU A 65 3.79 -7.66 9.85
N ASP A 66 2.93 -7.61 10.86
CA ASP A 66 1.97 -8.67 11.11
C ASP A 66 0.90 -8.64 10.02
N LEU A 67 1.12 -9.46 8.99
CA LEU A 67 0.22 -9.59 7.86
C LEU A 67 -1.16 -10.15 8.24
N ARG A 68 -1.29 -10.89 9.35
CA ARG A 68 -2.61 -11.36 9.82
C ARG A 68 -3.40 -10.20 10.42
N LYS A 69 -2.74 -9.38 11.24
CA LYS A 69 -3.32 -8.14 11.76
C LYS A 69 -3.69 -7.21 10.60
N LEU A 70 -2.78 -7.00 9.65
CA LEU A 70 -3.04 -6.18 8.47
C LEU A 70 -4.30 -6.64 7.74
N LYS A 71 -4.43 -7.95 7.48
CA LYS A 71 -5.61 -8.54 6.84
C LYS A 71 -6.90 -8.27 7.61
N SER A 72 -6.88 -8.42 8.95
CA SER A 72 -8.07 -8.24 9.78
C SER A 72 -8.61 -6.81 9.80
N LEU A 73 -7.77 -5.83 9.47
CA LEU A 73 -8.17 -4.42 9.42
C LEU A 73 -8.79 -4.05 8.07
N MET A 74 -8.46 -4.76 6.99
CA MET A 74 -8.92 -4.46 5.64
C MET A 74 -10.36 -4.91 5.41
N ARG A 75 -11.11 -4.17 4.59
CA ARG A 75 -12.42 -4.61 4.09
C ARG A 75 -12.28 -5.72 3.06
N GLN A 76 -11.30 -5.59 2.17
CA GLN A 76 -10.93 -6.63 1.20
C GLN A 76 -9.42 -6.81 1.23
N PRO A 77 -8.89 -8.05 1.21
CA PRO A 77 -7.47 -8.30 1.36
C PRO A 77 -6.73 -8.19 0.02
N ASN A 78 -6.96 -7.11 -0.74
CA ASN A 78 -6.25 -6.84 -1.99
C ASN A 78 -4.93 -6.10 -1.72
N VAL A 79 -3.82 -6.60 -2.24
CA VAL A 79 -2.49 -5.99 -2.08
C VAL A 79 -1.79 -5.89 -3.43
N VAL A 80 -1.43 -4.68 -3.82
CA VAL A 80 -0.57 -4.39 -4.97
C VAL A 80 0.80 -3.99 -4.46
N ASP A 81 1.81 -4.80 -4.75
CA ASP A 81 3.16 -4.62 -4.26
C ASP A 81 4.09 -4.20 -5.40
N GLY A 82 4.23 -2.88 -5.55
CA GLY A 82 5.12 -2.26 -6.54
C GLY A 82 6.61 -2.45 -6.24
N ARG A 83 6.95 -2.92 -5.04
CA ARG A 83 8.33 -3.09 -4.56
C ARG A 83 8.72 -4.54 -4.35
N ASN A 84 7.80 -5.47 -4.58
CA ASN A 84 8.02 -6.91 -4.48
C ASN A 84 8.57 -7.33 -3.10
N ILE A 85 8.20 -6.63 -2.03
CA ILE A 85 8.69 -6.88 -0.67
C ILE A 85 8.12 -8.15 -0.02
N TYR A 86 6.94 -8.61 -0.46
CA TYR A 86 6.33 -9.83 0.05
C TYR A 86 6.51 -11.02 -0.88
N SER A 87 6.50 -12.24 -0.33
CA SER A 87 6.45 -13.48 -1.12
C SER A 87 5.01 -13.74 -1.61
N PRO A 88 4.79 -13.95 -2.91
CA PRO A 88 3.46 -14.27 -3.45
C PRO A 88 2.84 -15.51 -2.78
N ALA A 89 3.64 -16.55 -2.54
CA ALA A 89 3.19 -17.78 -1.90
C ALA A 89 2.71 -17.53 -0.47
N ARG A 90 3.47 -16.72 0.30
CA ARG A 90 3.09 -16.34 1.68
C ARG A 90 1.80 -15.53 1.69
N MET A 91 1.65 -14.56 0.79
CA MET A 91 0.45 -13.72 0.70
C MET A 91 -0.78 -14.54 0.32
N LYS A 92 -0.64 -15.46 -0.67
CA LYS A 92 -1.71 -16.39 -1.06
C LYS A 92 -2.10 -17.33 0.07
N ALA A 93 -1.13 -17.90 0.79
CA ALA A 93 -1.39 -18.78 1.93
C ALA A 93 -2.12 -18.06 3.09
N LEU A 94 -1.87 -16.75 3.27
CA LEU A 94 -2.59 -15.91 4.21
C LEU A 94 -3.97 -15.44 3.68
N GLY A 95 -4.30 -15.75 2.42
CA GLY A 95 -5.56 -15.42 1.77
C GLY A 95 -5.68 -13.96 1.34
N PHE A 96 -4.57 -13.37 0.89
CA PHE A 96 -4.58 -12.09 0.17
C PHE A 96 -4.72 -12.31 -1.33
N ASN A 97 -5.42 -11.38 -1.99
CA ASN A 97 -5.36 -11.20 -3.43
C ASN A 97 -4.13 -10.34 -3.73
N TYR A 98 -3.02 -10.99 -4.06
CA TYR A 98 -1.72 -10.33 -4.18
C TYR A 98 -1.28 -10.17 -5.63
N VAL A 99 -0.87 -8.96 -5.99
CA VAL A 99 -0.27 -8.64 -7.29
C VAL A 99 1.10 -7.99 -7.05
N GLY A 100 2.16 -8.61 -7.57
CA GLY A 100 3.51 -8.03 -7.60
C GLY A 100 3.88 -7.57 -9.02
N VAL A 101 4.82 -6.63 -9.14
CA VAL A 101 5.26 -6.12 -10.45
C VAL A 101 6.27 -7.08 -11.07
N GLY A 102 6.10 -7.45 -12.35
CA GLY A 102 7.03 -8.31 -13.08
C GLY A 102 7.12 -9.75 -12.55
N ARG A 103 6.18 -10.15 -11.68
CA ARG A 103 6.05 -11.51 -11.19
C ARG A 103 4.96 -12.18 -12.01
N ASN A 104 5.35 -13.15 -12.83
CA ASN A 104 4.39 -13.99 -13.54
C ASN A 104 3.51 -14.68 -12.49
N LEU A 105 2.27 -14.23 -12.37
CA LEU A 105 1.21 -15.00 -11.73
C LEU A 105 0.90 -16.13 -12.71
N SER A 106 1.72 -17.18 -12.70
CA SER A 106 1.33 -18.45 -13.32
C SER A 106 0.06 -18.90 -12.59
N GLY A 107 -1.06 -18.88 -13.32
CA GLY A 107 -2.37 -19.30 -12.85
C GLY A 107 -2.39 -20.74 -12.35
#